data_AF-A0AAJ1XBC7-F1
#
_entry.id   AF-A0AAJ1XBC7-F1
#
_cell.length_a   1.000
_cell.length_b   1.000
_cell.length_c   1.000
_cell.angle_alpha   90.00
_cell.angle_beta   90.00
_cell.angle_gamma   90.00
#
_symmetry.space_group_name_H-M   'P 1'
#
loop_
_entity.id
_entity.type
_entity.pdbx_description
1 polymer ?
#
loop_
_entity_poly.entity_id
_entity_poly.type
_entity_poly.pdbx_seq_one_letter_code
_entity_poly.pdbx_strand_id
1 'polypeptide(L)'
;GPHGHEPQTESGISIRLHDPSKLMRLVRQHNLYDEYFNTLRVDQNFFKDVNRSDEKSKIHDRLYPLISYILSGDYDVFNIICIVDSLMDLKAHRLFKGNYLLDYLEDLSQLYSIHAEGNNIYGRMIKDDKIIKEETKLRRKIRDEYKKLNL
;
A
#
# COMPACT_ATOMS: atom_id res chain seq x y z
N GLY A 1 -44.40 4.56 51.15
CA GLY A 1 -44.67 4.98 49.76
C GLY A 1 -43.35 5.33 49.12
N PRO A 2 -43.12 4.98 47.84
CA PRO A 2 -41.81 4.64 47.27
C PRO A 2 -41.18 5.77 46.44
N HIS A 3 -40.17 5.39 45.64
CA HIS A 3 -39.34 6.13 44.66
C HIS A 3 -38.01 6.63 45.25
N GLY A 4 -36.83 6.13 44.89
CA GLY A 4 -36.40 5.33 43.74
C GLY A 4 -35.38 6.14 42.95
N HIS A 5 -34.12 5.70 42.94
CA HIS A 5 -33.17 5.85 41.84
C HIS A 5 -31.96 4.95 42.13
N GLU A 6 -31.91 3.79 41.47
CA GLU A 6 -30.66 3.08 41.21
C GLU A 6 -29.79 3.90 40.25
N PRO A 7 -28.46 3.78 40.34
CA PRO A 7 -27.64 3.78 39.16
C PRO A 7 -26.93 2.43 39.00
N GLN A 8 -27.20 1.83 37.84
CA GLN A 8 -26.54 0.67 37.29
C GLN A 8 -25.12 0.99 36.79
N THR A 9 -24.26 -0.04 36.80
CA THR A 9 -23.01 -0.23 36.01
C THR A 9 -21.85 0.73 36.28
N GLU A 10 -20.60 0.31 36.45
CA GLU A 10 -19.76 -0.38 35.46
C GLU A 10 -18.73 -1.31 36.12
N SER A 11 -18.66 -2.57 35.66
CA SER A 11 -17.52 -3.45 35.90
C SER A 11 -16.31 -2.99 35.06
N GLY A 12 -15.72 -1.86 35.45
CA GLY A 12 -14.49 -1.36 34.87
C GLY A 12 -13.34 -2.29 35.25
N ILE A 13 -12.74 -2.96 34.26
CA ILE A 13 -11.47 -3.67 34.46
C ILE A 13 -10.41 -2.60 34.75
N SER A 14 -10.11 -2.38 36.03
CA SER A 14 -9.03 -1.52 36.47
C SER A 14 -7.69 -2.21 36.18
N ILE A 15 -7.11 -1.95 35.00
CA ILE A 15 -5.72 -2.34 34.71
C ILE A 15 -4.81 -1.47 35.58
N ARG A 16 -4.29 -2.02 36.67
CA ARG A 16 -3.24 -1.38 37.47
C ARG A 16 -1.92 -1.52 36.73
N LEU A 17 -1.47 -0.45 36.07
CA LEU A 17 -0.12 -0.38 35.52
C LEU A 17 0.89 -0.49 36.67
N HIS A 18 1.79 -1.47 36.61
CA HIS A 18 2.86 -1.60 37.59
C HIS A 18 3.76 -0.36 37.56
N ASP A 19 4.17 0.11 38.74
CA ASP A 19 5.11 1.22 38.89
C ASP A 19 6.42 0.89 38.13
N PRO A 20 6.77 1.66 37.08
CA PRO A 20 7.97 1.44 36.27
C PRO A 20 9.24 1.33 37.12
N SER A 21 9.27 2.05 38.24
CA SER A 21 10.38 2.08 39.20
C SER A 21 10.64 0.70 39.82
N LYS A 22 9.57 -0.04 40.15
CA LYS A 22 9.65 -1.37 40.77
C LYS A 22 10.10 -2.42 39.76
N LEU A 23 9.64 -2.32 38.51
CA LEU A 23 10.05 -3.19 37.41
C LEU A 23 11.55 -3.02 37.11
N MET A 24 12.03 -1.77 36.97
CA MET A 24 13.45 -1.49 36.73
C MET A 24 14.35 -1.96 37.88
N ARG A 25 13.84 -1.94 39.11
CA ARG A 25 14.57 -2.47 40.27
C ARG A 25 14.72 -3.99 40.22
N LEU A 26 13.71 -4.71 39.74
CA LEU A 26 13.78 -6.17 39.55
C LEU A 26 14.71 -6.54 38.39
N VAL A 27 14.65 -5.81 37.28
CA VAL A 27 15.58 -5.97 36.14
C VAL A 27 17.03 -5.78 36.60
N ARG A 28 17.29 -4.77 37.44
CA ARG A 28 18.60 -4.57 38.11
C ARG A 28 19.00 -5.75 38.98
N GLN A 29 18.11 -6.19 39.86
CA GLN A 29 18.40 -7.25 40.84
C GLN A 29 18.73 -8.59 40.19
N HIS A 30 18.13 -8.88 39.04
CA HIS A 30 18.34 -10.13 38.31
C HIS A 30 19.33 -9.99 37.14
N ASN A 31 19.97 -8.83 37.00
CA ASN A 31 20.92 -8.53 35.92
C ASN A 31 20.35 -8.72 34.49
N LEU A 32 19.04 -8.55 34.33
CA LEU A 32 18.29 -8.82 33.10
C LEU A 32 18.29 -7.62 32.13
N TYR A 33 19.27 -6.73 32.25
CA TYR A 33 19.32 -5.51 31.44
C TYR A 33 19.46 -5.81 29.97
N ASP A 34 20.37 -6.72 29.62
CA ASP A 34 20.61 -7.11 28.25
C ASP A 34 19.37 -7.78 27.64
N GLU A 35 18.66 -8.60 28.41
CA GLU A 35 17.41 -9.23 27.99
C GLU A 35 16.31 -8.19 27.79
N TYR A 36 16.13 -7.26 28.74
CA TYR A 36 15.16 -6.15 28.61
C TYR A 36 15.43 -5.27 27.38
N PHE A 37 16.69 -4.91 27.13
CA PHE A 37 17.07 -4.14 25.94
C PHE A 37 16.93 -4.95 24.65
N ASN A 38 17.24 -6.24 24.68
CA ASN A 38 17.04 -7.13 23.54
C ASN A 38 15.56 -7.27 23.20
N THR A 39 14.67 -7.42 24.18
CA THR A 39 13.23 -7.45 23.98
C THR A 39 12.73 -6.13 23.38
N LEU A 40 13.13 -4.97 23.93
CA LEU A 40 12.78 -3.67 23.35
C LEU A 40 13.28 -3.50 21.91
N ARG A 41 14.49 -3.99 21.61
CA ARG A 41 15.05 -3.93 20.26
C ARG A 41 14.30 -4.85 19.29
N VAL A 42 13.93 -6.05 19.74
CA VAL A 42 13.11 -7.00 18.97
C VAL A 42 11.73 -6.40 18.70
N ASP A 43 11.09 -5.80 19.70
CA ASP A 43 9.78 -5.14 19.54
C ASP A 43 9.86 -3.98 18.55
N GLN A 44 10.87 -3.11 18.66
CA GLN A 44 11.06 -2.01 17.70
C GLN A 44 11.31 -2.50 16.27
N ASN A 45 12.05 -3.59 16.10
CA ASN A 45 12.28 -4.18 14.79
C ASN A 45 10.99 -4.81 14.26
N PHE A 46 10.23 -5.52 15.10
CA PHE A 46 8.92 -6.07 14.76
C PHE A 46 7.96 -4.98 14.30
N PHE A 47 7.81 -3.88 15.05
CA PHE A 47 6.97 -2.75 14.65
C PHE A 47 7.42 -2.10 13.33
N LYS A 48 8.74 -1.98 13.10
CA LYS A 48 9.26 -1.46 11.83
C LYS A 48 8.96 -2.39 10.65
N ASP A 49 9.07 -3.70 10.85
CA ASP A 49 8.81 -4.70 9.82
C ASP A 49 7.32 -4.82 9.53
N VAL A 50 6.48 -4.80 10.57
CA VAL A 50 5.01 -4.74 10.43
C VAL A 50 4.58 -3.47 9.70
N ASN A 51 5.10 -2.30 10.07
CA ASN A 51 4.77 -1.04 9.39
C ASN A 51 5.23 -1.03 7.91
N ARG A 52 6.39 -1.62 7.61
CA ARG A 52 6.87 -1.77 6.21
C ARG A 52 6.01 -2.75 5.42
N SER A 53 5.58 -3.84 6.04
CA SER A 53 4.67 -4.82 5.44
C SER A 53 3.32 -4.19 5.12
N ASP A 54 2.78 -3.39 6.03
CA ASP A 54 1.51 -2.68 5.86
C ASP A 54 1.61 -1.59 4.75
N GLU A 55 2.72 -0.85 4.70
CA GLU A 55 2.98 0.14 3.63
C GLU A 55 3.08 -0.52 2.25
N LYS A 56 3.77 -1.66 2.15
CA LYS A 56 3.83 -2.44 0.90
C LYS A 56 2.48 -2.97 0.48
N SER A 57 1.71 -3.54 1.42
CA SER A 57 0.36 -4.04 1.15
C SER A 57 -0.53 -2.93 0.60
N LYS A 58 -0.53 -1.75 1.22
CA LYS A 58 -1.31 -0.59 0.76
C LYS A 58 -0.94 -0.15 -0.65
N ILE A 59 0.35 -0.14 -0.98
CA ILE A 59 0.81 0.19 -2.34
C ILE A 59 0.41 -0.90 -3.33
N HIS A 60 0.53 -2.18 -2.94
CA HIS A 60 0.08 -3.30 -3.74
C HIS A 60 -1.42 -3.20 -4.04
N ASP A 61 -2.25 -2.93 -3.03
CA ASP A 61 -3.71 -2.82 -3.18
C ASP A 61 -4.12 -1.68 -4.14
N ARG A 62 -3.34 -0.60 -4.17
CA ARG A 62 -3.54 0.52 -5.11
C ARG A 62 -3.11 0.16 -6.54
N LEU A 63 -2.01 -0.57 -6.72
CA LEU A 63 -1.43 -0.89 -8.03
C LEU A 63 -2.08 -2.12 -8.68
N TYR A 64 -2.30 -3.18 -7.91
CA TYR A 64 -2.65 -4.50 -8.42
C TYR A 64 -3.88 -4.51 -9.31
N PRO A 65 -5.00 -3.82 -8.97
CA PRO A 65 -6.16 -3.77 -9.85
C PRO A 65 -5.81 -3.21 -11.22
N LEU A 66 -5.11 -2.07 -11.27
CA LEU A 66 -4.70 -1.42 -12.52
C LEU A 66 -3.79 -2.35 -13.34
N ILE A 67 -2.77 -2.92 -12.70
CA ILE A 67 -1.84 -3.84 -13.38
C ILE A 67 -2.59 -5.05 -13.92
N SER A 68 -3.51 -5.63 -13.14
CA SER A 68 -4.33 -6.75 -13.58
C SER A 68 -5.18 -6.39 -14.81
N TYR A 69 -5.82 -5.22 -14.82
CA TYR A 69 -6.60 -4.73 -15.97
C TYR A 69 -5.72 -4.49 -17.21
N ILE A 70 -4.56 -3.87 -17.03
CA ILE A 70 -3.60 -3.67 -18.12
C ILE A 70 -3.14 -5.02 -18.67
N LEU A 71 -2.98 -6.05 -17.85
CA LEU A 71 -2.49 -7.35 -18.32
C LEU A 71 -3.58 -8.23 -18.93
N SER A 72 -4.83 -8.14 -18.49
CA SER A 72 -5.96 -8.91 -19.05
C SER A 72 -6.31 -8.49 -20.48
N GLY A 73 -6.09 -7.22 -20.83
CA GLY A 73 -6.35 -6.69 -22.17
C GLY A 73 -7.82 -6.33 -22.46
N ASP A 74 -8.69 -6.46 -21.46
CA ASP A 74 -10.06 -5.97 -21.50
C ASP A 74 -10.14 -4.75 -20.58
N TYR A 75 -9.96 -3.56 -21.15
CA TYR A 75 -9.82 -2.33 -20.38
C TYR A 75 -10.48 -1.14 -21.06
N ASP A 76 -11.13 -0.31 -20.26
CA ASP A 76 -11.50 1.05 -20.63
C ASP A 76 -10.28 1.96 -20.49
N VAL A 77 -9.81 2.48 -21.62
CA VAL A 77 -8.69 3.40 -21.71
C VAL A 77 -8.89 4.64 -20.82
N PHE A 78 -10.12 5.17 -20.74
CA PHE A 78 -10.39 6.34 -19.91
C PHE A 78 -10.18 6.04 -18.42
N ASN A 79 -10.63 4.87 -17.98
CA ASN A 79 -10.43 4.43 -16.60
C ASN A 79 -8.94 4.24 -16.29
N ILE A 80 -8.13 3.72 -17.23
CA ILE A 80 -6.68 3.63 -17.03
C ILE A 80 -6.07 5.01 -16.80
N ILE A 81 -6.40 6.01 -17.62
CA ILE A 81 -5.87 7.37 -17.50
C ILE A 81 -6.17 7.93 -16.09
N CYS A 82 -7.43 7.85 -15.65
CA CYS A 82 -7.85 8.34 -14.35
C CYS A 82 -7.13 7.65 -13.18
N ILE A 83 -6.95 6.32 -13.24
CA ILE A 83 -6.28 5.58 -12.17
C ILE A 83 -4.78 5.92 -12.17
N VAL A 84 -4.14 6.01 -13.34
CA VAL A 84 -2.72 6.39 -13.43
C VAL A 84 -2.47 7.76 -12.80
N ASP A 85 -3.30 8.76 -13.10
CA ASP A 85 -3.20 10.10 -12.50
C ASP A 85 -3.27 10.04 -10.96
N SER A 86 -4.16 9.18 -10.42
CA SER A 86 -4.32 8.98 -8.98
C SER A 86 -3.14 8.27 -8.29
N LEU A 87 -2.20 7.71 -9.06
CA LEU A 87 -1.01 7.01 -8.56
C LEU A 87 0.26 7.87 -8.68
N MET A 88 0.17 9.07 -9.27
CA MET A 88 1.35 9.93 -9.48
C MET A 88 1.99 10.41 -8.17
N ASP A 89 1.24 10.46 -7.08
CA ASP A 89 1.77 10.71 -5.73
C ASP A 89 2.84 9.69 -5.32
N LEU A 90 2.73 8.46 -5.81
CA LEU A 90 3.67 7.38 -5.49
C LEU A 90 5.05 7.56 -6.14
N LYS A 91 5.23 8.47 -7.12
CA LYS A 91 6.54 8.69 -7.76
C LYS A 91 7.63 9.14 -6.78
N ALA A 92 7.25 9.91 -5.76
CA ALA A 92 8.18 10.34 -4.71
C ALA A 92 8.46 9.25 -3.67
N HIS A 93 7.75 8.12 -3.71
CA HIS A 93 7.83 7.10 -2.69
C HIS A 93 9.10 6.25 -2.84
N ARG A 94 9.81 6.03 -1.72
CA ARG A 94 11.11 5.32 -1.68
C ARG A 94 11.08 3.91 -2.29
N LEU A 95 9.91 3.28 -2.32
CA LEU A 95 9.72 1.94 -2.89
C LEU A 95 10.00 1.89 -4.39
N PHE A 96 9.83 3.01 -5.10
CA PHE A 96 10.07 3.10 -6.54
C PHE A 96 11.48 3.60 -6.89
N LYS A 97 12.39 3.70 -5.92
CA LYS A 97 13.76 4.15 -6.18
C LYS A 97 14.46 3.19 -7.16
N GLY A 98 14.74 3.67 -8.37
CA GLY A 98 15.34 2.88 -9.44
C GLY A 98 14.39 1.92 -10.17
N ASN A 99 13.08 2.08 -9.97
CA ASN A 99 12.03 1.36 -10.67
C ASN A 99 11.25 2.34 -11.57
N TYR A 100 10.93 1.91 -12.79
CA TYR A 100 10.30 2.78 -13.80
C TYR A 100 8.81 2.47 -14.03
N LEU A 101 8.16 1.75 -13.11
CA LEU A 101 6.76 1.34 -13.28
C LEU A 101 5.84 2.53 -13.50
N LEU A 102 5.93 3.54 -12.63
CA LEU A 102 5.05 4.72 -12.68
C LEU A 102 5.32 5.58 -13.92
N ASP A 103 6.57 5.61 -14.41
CA ASP A 103 6.91 6.30 -15.66
C ASP A 103 6.29 5.56 -16.86
N TYR A 104 6.38 4.23 -16.91
CA TYR A 104 5.75 3.46 -17.99
C TYR A 104 4.22 3.48 -17.94
N LEU A 105 3.63 3.59 -16.75
CA LEU A 105 2.19 3.79 -16.60
C LEU A 105 1.76 5.18 -17.11
N GLU A 106 2.56 6.21 -16.85
CA GLU A 106 2.33 7.55 -17.39
C GLU A 106 2.49 7.56 -18.92
N ASP A 107 3.54 6.95 -19.47
CA ASP A 107 3.74 6.80 -20.92
C ASP A 107 2.55 6.10 -21.57
N LEU A 108 2.02 5.05 -20.92
CA LEU A 108 0.84 4.32 -21.40
C LEU A 108 -0.41 5.22 -21.37
N SER A 109 -0.62 5.98 -20.29
CA SER A 109 -1.71 6.95 -20.16
C SER A 109 -1.66 8.04 -21.24
N GLN A 110 -0.46 8.54 -21.55
CA GLN A 110 -0.25 9.52 -22.62
C GLN A 110 -0.53 8.91 -24.00
N LEU A 111 -0.03 7.69 -24.27
CA LEU A 111 -0.27 6.98 -25.52
C LEU A 111 -1.77 6.83 -25.78
N TYR A 112 -2.52 6.45 -24.75
CA TYR A 112 -3.96 6.34 -24.75
C TYR A 112 -4.66 7.68 -24.97
N SER A 113 -4.22 8.74 -24.28
CA SER A 113 -4.83 10.07 -24.40
C SER A 113 -4.70 10.65 -25.82
N ILE A 114 -3.61 10.33 -26.52
CA ILE A 114 -3.31 10.84 -27.86
C ILE A 114 -3.98 9.99 -28.94
N HIS A 115 -3.95 8.66 -28.80
CA HIS A 115 -4.27 7.75 -29.91
C HIS A 115 -5.54 6.92 -29.73
N ALA A 116 -6.19 6.95 -28.56
CA ALA A 116 -7.42 6.19 -28.37
C ALA A 116 -8.61 6.96 -28.94
N GLU A 117 -9.35 6.31 -29.84
CA GLU A 117 -10.48 6.89 -30.57
C GLU A 117 -11.77 6.10 -30.33
N GLY A 118 -12.91 6.80 -30.41
CA GLY A 118 -14.25 6.20 -30.39
C GLY A 118 -15.13 6.59 -29.19
N ASN A 119 -16.44 6.56 -29.40
CA ASN A 119 -17.48 6.77 -28.37
C ASN A 119 -18.29 5.47 -28.17
N ASN A 120 -17.62 4.32 -28.14
CA ASN A 120 -18.33 3.06 -27.95
C ASN A 120 -18.56 2.79 -26.45
N ILE A 121 -19.52 1.92 -26.14
CA ILE A 121 -19.89 1.50 -24.77
C ILE A 121 -18.79 0.71 -24.03
N TYR A 122 -17.72 0.32 -24.74
CA TYR A 122 -16.55 -0.41 -24.24
C TYR A 122 -15.31 0.50 -24.08
N GLY A 123 -15.47 1.83 -24.22
CA GLY A 123 -14.40 2.81 -24.06
C GLY A 123 -13.67 3.20 -25.36
N ARG A 124 -12.71 4.12 -25.24
CA ARG A 124 -11.83 4.52 -26.36
C ARG A 124 -10.82 3.41 -26.61
N MET A 125 -10.48 3.12 -27.87
CA MET A 125 -9.51 2.08 -28.22
C MET A 125 -8.49 2.59 -29.23
N ILE A 126 -7.26 2.06 -29.16
CA ILE A 126 -6.23 2.29 -30.18
C ILE A 126 -6.56 1.40 -31.40
N LYS A 127 -6.54 1.99 -32.59
CA LYS A 127 -6.78 1.28 -33.86
C LYS A 127 -5.55 1.16 -34.76
N ASP A 128 -4.54 2.01 -34.55
CA ASP A 128 -3.33 2.01 -35.37
C ASP A 128 -2.39 0.87 -34.94
N ASP A 129 -2.10 -0.05 -35.88
CA ASP A 129 -1.22 -1.21 -35.68
C ASP A 129 0.19 -0.86 -35.16
N LYS A 130 0.74 0.30 -35.54
CA LYS A 130 2.05 0.75 -35.05
C LYS A 130 1.94 1.11 -33.58
N ILE A 131 0.89 1.83 -33.21
CA ILE A 131 0.65 2.26 -31.83
C ILE A 131 0.30 1.05 -30.95
N ILE A 132 -0.45 0.06 -31.46
CA ILE A 132 -0.71 -1.21 -30.76
C ILE A 132 0.60 -1.93 -30.43
N LYS A 133 1.59 -1.93 -31.33
CA LYS A 133 2.91 -2.51 -31.04
C LYS A 133 3.65 -1.77 -29.94
N GLU A 134 3.48 -0.45 -29.84
CA GLU A 134 4.07 0.37 -28.78
C GLU A 134 3.37 0.14 -27.43
N GLU A 135 2.03 0.13 -27.41
CA GLU A 135 1.19 -0.25 -26.27
C GLU A 135 1.60 -1.62 -25.73
N THR A 136 1.70 -2.62 -26.60
CA THR A 136 2.10 -3.98 -26.21
C THR A 136 3.51 -4.03 -25.63
N LYS A 137 4.45 -3.21 -26.13
CA LYS A 137 5.81 -3.10 -25.56
C LYS A 137 5.77 -2.45 -24.17
N LEU A 138 5.00 -1.37 -24.00
CA LEU A 138 4.83 -0.69 -22.71
C LEU A 138 4.21 -1.64 -21.68
N ARG A 139 3.17 -2.39 -22.04
CA ARG A 139 2.54 -3.39 -21.16
C ARG A 139 3.52 -4.45 -20.66
N ARG A 140 4.45 -4.89 -21.51
CA ARG A 140 5.53 -5.81 -21.10
C ARG A 140 6.47 -5.14 -20.11
N LYS A 141 6.92 -3.91 -20.37
CA LYS A 141 7.78 -3.16 -19.45
C LYS A 141 7.12 -2.94 -18.09
N ILE A 142 5.84 -2.56 -18.08
CA ILE A 142 5.01 -2.39 -16.87
C ILE A 142 5.00 -3.69 -16.05
N ARG A 143 4.70 -4.83 -16.69
CA ARG A 143 4.70 -6.13 -16.02
C ARG A 143 6.06 -6.44 -15.39
N ASP A 144 7.13 -6.19 -16.14
CA ASP A 144 8.48 -6.56 -15.72
C ASP A 144 8.97 -5.66 -14.59
N GLU A 145 8.67 -4.35 -14.61
CA GLU A 145 8.94 -3.43 -13.49
C GLU A 145 8.07 -3.74 -12.26
N TYR A 146 6.80 -4.09 -12.45
CA TYR A 146 5.93 -4.46 -11.33
C TYR A 146 6.46 -5.68 -10.57
N LYS A 147 6.93 -6.70 -11.29
CA LYS A 147 7.56 -7.88 -10.68
C LYS A 147 8.80 -7.55 -9.85
N LYS A 148 9.58 -6.52 -10.24
CA LYS A 148 10.79 -6.11 -9.49
C LYS A 148 10.47 -5.49 -8.14
N LEU A 149 9.26 -4.95 -7.95
CA LEU A 149 8.88 -4.31 -6.69
C LEU A 149 8.71 -5.32 -5.54
N ASN A 150 8.55 -6.61 -5.85
CA ASN A 150 8.38 -7.69 -4.87
C ASN A 150 7.41 -7.28 -3.74
N LEU A 151 6.23 -6.84 -4.20
CA LEU A 151 5.10 -6.38 -3.40
C LEU A 151 4.20 -7.55 -3.02
#